data_AF-A0A965HJB6-F1
#
_entry.id   AF-A0A965HJB6-F1
#
_cell.length_a   1.000
_cell.length_b   1.000
_cell.length_c   1.000
_cell.angle_alpha   90.00
_cell.angle_beta   90.00
_cell.angle_gamma   90.00
#
_symmetry.space_group_name_H-M   'P 1'
#
loop_
_entity.id
_entity.type
_entity.pdbx_description
1 polymer ?
#
loop_
_entity_poly.entity_id
_entity_poly.type
_entity_poly.pdbx_seq_one_letter_code
_entity_poly.pdbx_strand_id
1 'polypeptide(L)'
;METTQDKIRKLIDKSELSLLAEQVWQQHKTILFLEERVSAFERLIASYARVTMDLAKEVKVGVGIQGLKTKSGKYGRSSEEVAKRWAEWRRLEEQGMTPAQVARRWGVDRGTVEYARSKGYTQKPTAISGRNLRLVA
;
A
#
# COMPACT_ATOMS: atom_id res chain seq x y z
N MET A 1 20.72 -53.59 54.87
CA MET A 1 20.88 -54.23 53.55
C MET A 1 19.70 -53.82 52.70
N GLU A 2 19.94 -53.17 51.56
CA GLU A 2 18.88 -52.72 50.66
C GLU A 2 18.20 -53.92 49.99
N THR A 3 16.86 -53.96 50.01
CA THR A 3 16.11 -55.12 49.52
C THR A 3 16.09 -55.14 47.98
N THR A 4 15.93 -56.33 47.39
CA THR A 4 15.80 -56.47 45.93
C THR A 4 14.63 -55.66 45.37
N GLN A 5 13.53 -55.53 46.13
CA GLN A 5 12.39 -54.68 45.78
C GLN A 5 12.75 -53.19 45.71
N ASP A 6 13.55 -52.69 46.65
CA ASP A 6 13.99 -51.28 46.65
C ASP A 6 14.87 -50.97 45.43
N LYS A 7 15.71 -51.91 45.01
CA LYS A 7 16.55 -51.78 43.82
C LYS A 7 15.74 -51.76 42.53
N ILE A 8 14.73 -52.62 42.42
CA ILE A 8 13.82 -52.66 41.26
C ILE A 8 13.04 -51.35 41.15
N ARG A 9 12.53 -50.82 42.26
CA ARG A 9 11.76 -49.58 42.29
C ARG A 9 12.59 -48.38 41.83
N LYS A 10 13.83 -48.25 42.32
CA LYS A 10 14.78 -47.22 41.84
C LYS A 10 15.08 -47.30 40.35
N LEU A 11 15.16 -48.51 39.79
CA LEU A 11 15.40 -48.71 38.36
C LEU A 11 14.18 -48.29 37.53
N ILE A 12 12.97 -48.59 38.00
CA ILE A 12 11.72 -48.15 37.36
C ILE A 12 11.64 -46.62 37.37
N ASP A 13 11.81 -45.98 38.53
CA ASP A 13 11.75 -44.52 38.64
C ASP A 13 12.79 -43.83 37.72
N LYS A 14 13.99 -44.40 37.62
CA LYS A 14 15.04 -43.89 36.73
C LYS A 14 14.69 -44.07 35.26
N SER A 15 14.00 -45.15 34.91
CA SER A 15 13.53 -45.40 33.54
C SER A 15 12.37 -44.47 33.15
N GLU A 16 11.43 -44.23 34.05
CA GLU A 16 10.31 -43.29 33.86
C GLU A 16 10.81 -41.85 33.72
N LEU A 17 11.77 -41.44 34.55
CA LEU A 17 12.45 -40.14 34.43
C LEU A 17 13.15 -39.97 33.08
N SER A 18 13.74 -41.04 32.54
CA SER A 18 14.42 -41.00 31.25
C SER A 18 13.42 -40.86 30.09
N LEU A 19 12.29 -41.58 30.16
CA LEU A 19 11.18 -41.45 29.21
C LEU A 19 10.57 -40.04 29.22
N LEU A 20 10.31 -39.49 30.41
CA LEU A 20 9.83 -38.12 30.58
C LEU A 20 10.81 -37.10 30.02
N ALA A 21 12.11 -37.25 30.26
CA ALA A 21 13.14 -36.36 29.73
C ALA A 21 13.17 -36.37 28.19
N GLU A 22 13.07 -37.55 27.58
CA GLU A 22 12.99 -37.67 26.11
C GLU A 22 11.72 -37.00 25.57
N GLN A 23 10.57 -37.22 26.21
CA GLN A 23 9.32 -36.60 25.78
C GLN A 23 9.37 -35.07 25.89
N VAL A 24 9.93 -34.53 26.98
CA VAL A 24 10.16 -33.08 27.16
C VAL A 24 11.07 -32.55 26.06
N TRP A 25 12.12 -33.28 25.71
CA TRP A 25 13.04 -32.87 24.65
C TRP A 25 12.38 -32.84 23.26
N GLN A 26 11.56 -33.86 22.93
CA GLN A 26 10.79 -33.88 21.69
C GLN A 26 9.75 -32.74 21.63
N GLN A 27 9.10 -32.44 22.76
CA GLN A 27 8.19 -31.30 22.86
C GLN A 27 8.93 -29.98 22.67
N HIS A 28 10.10 -29.81 23.28
CA HIS A 28 10.92 -28.61 23.12
C HIS A 28 11.33 -28.39 21.66
N LYS A 29 11.74 -29.44 20.95
CA LYS A 29 12.00 -29.37 19.51
C LYS A 29 10.80 -28.92 18.70
N THR A 30 9.63 -29.45 19.02
CA THR A 30 8.39 -29.10 18.34
C THR A 30 8.03 -27.63 18.58
N ILE A 31 8.23 -27.14 19.81
CA ILE A 31 8.03 -25.73 20.17
C ILE A 31 8.94 -24.83 19.33
N LEU A 32 10.25 -25.12 19.28
CA LEU A 32 11.20 -24.32 18.49
C LEU A 32 10.81 -24.26 17.00
N PHE A 33 10.40 -25.39 16.44
CA PHE A 33 9.93 -25.44 15.05
C PHE A 33 8.65 -24.62 14.83
N LEU A 34 7.72 -24.64 15.78
CA LEU A 34 6.51 -23.83 15.70
C LEU A 34 6.81 -22.33 15.84
N GLU A 35 7.72 -21.95 16.73
CA GLU A 35 8.17 -20.56 16.90
C GLU A 35 8.77 -20.02 15.60
N GLU A 36 9.65 -20.78 14.94
CA GLU A 36 10.21 -20.39 13.64
C GLU A 36 9.12 -20.16 12.59
N ARG A 37 8.11 -21.04 12.53
CA ARG A 37 6.98 -20.90 11.61
C ARG A 37 6.11 -19.69 11.93
N VAL A 38 5.85 -19.41 13.21
CA VAL A 38 5.10 -18.23 13.64
C VAL A 38 5.85 -16.96 13.20
N SER A 39 7.16 -16.87 13.45
CA SER A 39 7.96 -15.72 13.01
C SER A 39 8.02 -15.57 11.48
N ALA A 40 7.95 -16.67 10.73
CA ALA A 40 7.81 -16.60 9.27
C ALA A 40 6.44 -16.03 8.85
N PHE A 41 5.36 -16.46 9.50
CA PHE A 41 4.02 -15.93 9.24
C PHE A 41 3.88 -14.45 9.61
N GLU A 42 4.45 -14.01 10.73
CA GLU A 42 4.46 -12.60 11.13
C GLU A 42 5.11 -11.71 10.07
N ARG A 43 6.24 -12.15 9.51
CA ARG A 43 6.93 -11.45 8.41
C ARG A 43 6.06 -11.36 7.15
N LEU A 44 5.37 -12.45 6.79
CA LEU A 44 4.45 -12.47 5.66
C LEU A 44 3.26 -11.53 5.87
N ILE A 45 2.64 -11.55 7.06
CA ILE A 45 1.51 -10.69 7.41
C ILE A 45 1.92 -9.22 7.38
N ALA A 46 3.09 -8.88 7.92
CA ALA A 46 3.62 -7.51 7.87
C ALA A 46 3.85 -7.03 6.43
N SER A 47 4.39 -7.90 5.57
CA SER A 47 4.56 -7.59 4.15
C SER A 47 3.21 -7.40 3.46
N TYR A 48 2.24 -8.28 3.69
CA TYR A 48 0.91 -8.19 3.11
C TYR A 48 0.19 -6.91 3.53
N ALA A 49 0.23 -6.57 4.83
CA ALA A 49 -0.35 -5.34 5.37
C ALA A 49 0.21 -4.09 4.68
N ARG A 50 1.52 -4.03 4.44
CA ARG A 50 2.16 -2.94 3.71
C ARG A 50 1.61 -2.83 2.29
N VAL A 51 1.58 -3.93 1.55
CA VAL A 51 1.05 -3.97 0.17
C VAL A 51 -0.41 -3.56 0.12
N THR A 52 -1.24 -4.01 1.07
CA THR A 52 -2.65 -3.61 1.15
C THR A 52 -2.81 -2.12 1.42
N MET A 53 -2.00 -1.54 2.32
CA MET A 53 -2.03 -0.10 2.59
C MET A 53 -1.61 0.72 1.37
N ASP A 54 -0.59 0.29 0.64
CA ASP A 54 -0.13 0.97 -0.56
C ASP A 54 -1.17 0.88 -1.68
N LEU A 55 -1.82 -0.28 -1.85
CA LEU A 55 -2.96 -0.42 -2.76
C LEU A 55 -4.12 0.49 -2.37
N ALA A 56 -4.46 0.60 -1.08
CA ALA A 56 -5.53 1.48 -0.63
C ALA A 56 -5.24 2.97 -0.94
N LYS A 57 -3.98 3.41 -0.79
CA LYS A 57 -3.55 4.76 -1.22
C LYS A 57 -3.73 4.95 -2.72
N GLU A 58 -3.30 3.98 -3.52
CA GLU A 58 -3.44 4.02 -4.99
C GLU A 58 -4.90 4.08 -5.43
N VAL A 59 -5.78 3.26 -4.82
CA VAL A 59 -7.22 3.27 -5.09
C VAL A 59 -7.83 4.63 -4.74
N LYS A 60 -7.49 5.21 -3.59
CA LYS A 60 -7.97 6.55 -3.18
C LYS A 60 -7.61 7.61 -4.21
N VAL A 61 -6.37 7.60 -4.69
CA VAL A 61 -5.91 8.52 -5.74
C VAL A 61 -6.68 8.28 -7.05
N GLY A 62 -6.85 7.03 -7.47
CA GLY A 62 -7.62 6.66 -8.66
C GLY A 62 -9.08 7.15 -8.60
N VAL A 63 -9.75 6.96 -7.47
CA VAL A 63 -11.13 7.44 -7.24
C VAL A 63 -11.19 8.97 -7.34
N GLY A 64 -10.22 9.68 -6.75
CA GLY A 64 -10.13 11.14 -6.87
C GLY A 64 -9.99 11.62 -8.32
N ILE A 65 -9.15 10.95 -9.11
CA ILE A 65 -8.96 11.26 -10.55
C ILE A 65 -10.23 11.01 -11.34
N GLN A 66 -10.92 9.89 -11.08
CA GLN A 66 -12.19 9.56 -11.76
C GLN A 66 -13.29 10.55 -11.39
N GLY A 67 -13.33 11.03 -10.13
CA GLY A 67 -14.27 12.06 -9.69
C GLY A 67 -14.10 13.42 -10.41
N LEU A 68 -12.94 13.67 -11.03
CA LEU A 68 -12.66 14.87 -11.83
C LEU A 68 -12.97 14.68 -13.32
N LYS A 69 -13.42 13.49 -13.74
CA LYS A 69 -13.91 13.25 -15.09
C LYS A 69 -15.39 13.59 -15.17
N THR A 70 -15.78 14.19 -16.27
CA THR A 70 -17.18 14.40 -16.64
C THR A 70 -17.88 13.06 -16.90
N LYS A 71 -19.21 13.07 -17.00
CA LYS A 71 -20.01 11.88 -17.38
C LYS A 71 -19.56 11.22 -18.71
N SER A 72 -18.88 11.98 -19.58
CA SER A 72 -18.32 11.50 -20.85
C SER A 72 -16.90 10.93 -20.72
N GLY A 73 -16.37 10.77 -19.50
CA GLY A 73 -15.03 10.24 -19.23
C GLY A 73 -13.89 11.20 -19.58
N LYS A 74 -14.21 12.45 -19.96
CA LYS A 74 -13.23 13.49 -20.27
C LYS A 74 -12.96 14.34 -19.04
N TYR A 75 -11.79 14.94 -18.95
CA TYR A 75 -11.56 15.94 -17.91
C TYR A 75 -12.30 17.23 -18.23
N GLY A 76 -12.94 17.80 -17.22
CA GLY A 76 -13.58 19.11 -17.33
C GLY A 76 -12.59 20.22 -17.71
N ARG A 77 -13.11 21.30 -18.29
CA ARG A 77 -12.32 22.41 -18.83
C ARG A 77 -12.57 23.73 -18.11
N SER A 78 -13.42 23.73 -17.08
CA SER A 78 -13.62 24.93 -16.28
C SER A 78 -12.32 25.33 -15.59
N SER A 79 -12.19 26.62 -15.28
CA SER A 79 -10.98 27.12 -14.62
C SER A 79 -10.75 26.44 -13.26
N GLU A 80 -11.82 26.12 -12.56
CA GLU A 80 -11.76 25.46 -11.26
C GLU A 80 -11.27 24.00 -11.38
N GLU A 81 -11.78 23.25 -12.35
CA GLU A 81 -11.39 21.84 -12.56
C GLU A 81 -9.95 21.70 -13.06
N VAL A 82 -9.50 22.64 -13.89
CA VAL A 82 -8.11 22.69 -14.35
C VAL A 82 -7.19 23.07 -13.20
N ALA A 83 -7.54 24.07 -12.39
CA ALA A 83 -6.78 24.44 -11.20
C ALA A 83 -6.65 23.28 -10.19
N LYS A 84 -7.75 22.58 -9.89
CA LYS A 84 -7.74 21.40 -8.98
C LYS A 84 -6.79 20.30 -9.49
N ARG A 85 -6.86 19.98 -10.79
CA ARG A 85 -5.98 18.97 -11.41
C ARG A 85 -4.53 19.40 -11.40
N TRP A 86 -4.24 20.65 -11.75
CA TRP A 86 -2.87 21.17 -11.76
C TRP A 86 -2.26 21.22 -10.37
N ALA A 87 -3.04 21.60 -9.34
CA ALA A 87 -2.60 21.53 -7.95
C ALA A 87 -2.23 20.10 -7.54
N GLU A 88 -3.03 19.11 -7.94
CA GLU A 88 -2.76 17.71 -7.63
C GLU A 88 -1.55 17.16 -8.42
N TRP A 89 -1.36 17.56 -9.68
CA TRP A 89 -0.15 17.23 -10.44
C TRP A 89 1.10 17.78 -9.77
N ARG A 90 1.07 19.05 -9.36
CA ARG A 90 2.16 19.68 -8.61
C ARG A 90 2.47 18.91 -7.32
N ARG A 91 1.45 18.54 -6.55
CA ARG A 91 1.60 17.75 -5.32
C ARG A 91 2.27 16.39 -5.58
N LEU A 92 1.90 15.69 -6.65
CA LEU A 92 2.50 14.41 -7.02
C LEU A 92 3.97 14.55 -7.42
N GLU A 93 4.31 15.64 -8.11
CA GLU A 93 5.69 15.92 -8.48
C GLU A 93 6.55 16.35 -7.28
N GLU A 94 5.99 17.10 -6.33
CA GLU A 94 6.63 17.42 -5.04
C GLU A 94 6.88 16.15 -4.20
N GLN A 95 6.07 15.10 -4.41
CA GLN A 95 6.29 13.76 -3.84
C GLN A 95 7.30 12.91 -4.63
N GLY A 96 7.99 13.50 -5.61
CA GLY A 96 9.04 12.86 -6.38
C GLY A 96 8.57 12.14 -7.65
N MET A 97 7.30 12.26 -8.05
CA MET A 97 6.85 11.67 -9.32
C MET A 97 7.36 12.46 -10.52
N THR A 98 7.76 11.75 -11.55
CA THR A 98 8.11 12.34 -12.85
C THR A 98 6.84 12.73 -13.62
N PRO A 99 6.92 13.71 -14.56
CA PRO A 99 5.78 14.08 -15.40
C PRO A 99 5.19 12.89 -16.16
N ALA A 100 6.03 11.95 -16.59
CA ALA A 100 5.59 10.73 -17.28
C ALA A 100 4.79 9.78 -16.36
N GLN A 101 5.10 9.71 -15.06
CA GLN A 101 4.32 8.94 -14.10
C GLN A 101 2.97 9.62 -13.82
N VAL A 102 2.98 10.95 -13.66
CA VAL A 102 1.75 11.73 -13.50
C VAL A 102 0.84 11.59 -14.72
N ALA A 103 1.38 11.72 -15.94
CA ALA A 103 0.61 11.57 -17.18
C ALA A 103 -0.04 10.19 -17.28
N ARG A 104 0.73 9.12 -17.01
CA ARG A 104 0.21 7.75 -17.00
C ARG A 104 -0.90 7.57 -15.96
N ARG A 105 -0.68 8.03 -14.73
CA ARG A 105 -1.66 7.93 -13.64
C ARG A 105 -2.97 8.67 -13.97
N TRP A 106 -2.88 9.77 -14.69
CA TRP A 106 -4.02 10.58 -15.10
C TRP A 106 -4.55 10.24 -16.50
N GLY A 107 -3.97 9.29 -17.22
CA GLY A 107 -4.36 8.99 -18.60
C GLY A 107 -4.35 10.21 -19.51
N VAL A 108 -3.37 11.10 -19.34
CA VAL A 108 -3.14 12.28 -20.19
C VAL A 108 -1.79 12.18 -20.87
N ASP A 109 -1.60 12.95 -21.93
CA ASP A 109 -0.32 13.04 -22.62
C ASP A 109 0.75 13.70 -21.73
N ARG A 110 2.01 13.23 -21.84
CA ARG A 110 3.15 13.78 -21.08
C ARG A 110 3.34 15.26 -21.34
N GLY A 111 3.20 15.70 -22.59
CA GLY A 111 3.33 17.10 -22.99
C GLY A 111 2.29 17.99 -22.31
N THR A 112 1.12 17.46 -21.94
CA THR A 112 0.10 18.21 -21.18
C THR A 112 0.57 18.53 -19.76
N VAL A 113 1.24 17.58 -19.11
CA VAL A 113 1.79 17.76 -17.77
C VAL A 113 3.01 18.68 -17.82
N GLU A 114 3.91 18.49 -18.80
CA GLU A 114 5.05 19.37 -19.03
C GLU A 114 4.63 20.82 -19.34
N TYR A 115 3.55 20.99 -20.11
CA TYR A 115 2.95 22.30 -20.34
C TYR A 115 2.50 22.94 -19.02
N ALA A 116 1.73 22.22 -18.20
CA ALA A 116 1.28 22.73 -16.90
C ALA A 116 2.46 23.12 -15.99
N ARG A 117 3.51 22.29 -15.94
CA ARG A 117 4.76 22.55 -15.23
C ARG A 117 5.45 23.83 -15.73
N SER A 118 5.58 23.99 -17.05
CA SER A 118 6.18 25.19 -17.66
C SER A 118 5.40 26.48 -17.36
N LYS A 119 4.10 26.35 -17.08
CA LYS A 119 3.21 27.46 -16.67
C LYS A 119 3.15 27.63 -15.15
N GLY A 120 3.99 26.92 -14.40
CA GLY A 120 4.00 26.98 -12.93
C GLY A 120 2.67 26.58 -12.31
N TYR A 121 1.91 25.69 -12.95
CA TYR A 121 0.57 25.27 -12.52
C TYR A 121 -0.41 26.44 -12.30
N THR A 122 -0.20 27.56 -13.00
CA THR A 122 -1.05 28.75 -12.86
C THR A 122 -1.91 28.90 -14.11
N GLN A 123 -3.22 28.70 -13.97
CA GLN A 123 -4.14 28.96 -15.07
C GLN A 123 -4.40 30.46 -15.18
N LYS A 124 -4.11 31.05 -16.34
CA LYS A 124 -4.57 32.42 -16.64
C LYS A 124 -6.09 32.39 -16.80
N PRO A 125 -6.85 33.31 -16.17
CA PRO A 125 -8.28 33.42 -16.41
C PRO A 125 -8.51 33.52 -17.91
N THR A 126 -9.26 32.58 -18.48
CA THR A 126 -9.69 32.70 -19.87
C THR A 126 -10.66 33.87 -19.90
N ALA A 127 -10.21 35.05 -20.35
CA ALA A 127 -11.11 36.13 -20.67
C ALA A 127 -12.16 35.55 -21.64
N ILE A 128 -13.44 35.63 -21.25
CA ILE A 128 -14.55 35.23 -22.11
C ILE A 128 -14.39 36.06 -23.39
N SER A 129 -13.90 35.44 -24.45
CA SER A 129 -13.80 36.07 -25.76
C SER A 129 -15.22 36.31 -26.25
N GLY A 130 -15.75 37.50 -25.97
CA GLY A 130 -17.00 38.02 -26.50
C GLY A 130 -16.94 38.20 -28.00
N ARG A 131 -16.91 37.10 -28.76
CA ARG A 131 -17.20 37.10 -30.20
C ARG A 131 -18.65 36.69 -30.39
N ASN A 132 -19.39 37.62 -30.99
CA ASN A 132 -20.77 37.54 -31.49
C ASN A 132 -21.89 37.89 -30.50
N LEU A 133 -21.96 39.17 -30.13
CA LEU A 133 -23.25 39.86 -30.06
C LEU A 133 -23.32 40.82 -31.26
N ARG A 134 -23.78 40.32 -32.41
CA ARG A 134 -24.30 41.19 -33.47
C ARG A 134 -25.60 41.77 -32.92
N LEU A 135 -25.56 43.02 -32.48
CA LEU A 135 -26.75 43.85 -32.36
C LEU A 135 -27.35 43.98 -33.76
N VAL A 136 -28.49 43.35 -33.98
CA VAL A 136 -29.43 43.76 -35.02
C VAL A 136 -30.18 44.94 -34.41
N ALA A 137 -29.84 46.15 -34.88
CA ALA A 137 -30.63 47.36 -34.67
C ALA A 137 -31.68 47.47 -35.79
#